data_AF-A0A9X2RTK5-F1
#
_entry.id   AF-A0A9X2RTK5-F1
#
_cell.length_a   1.000
_cell.length_b   1.000
_cell.length_c   1.000
_cell.angle_alpha   90.00
_cell.angle_beta   90.00
_cell.angle_gamma   90.00
#
_symmetry.space_group_name_H-M   'P 1'
#
loop_
_entity.id
_entity.type
_entity.pdbx_description
1 polymer ?
#
loop_
_entity_poly.entity_id
_entity_poly.type
_entity_poly.pdbx_seq_one_letter_code
_entity_poly.pdbx_strand_id
1 'polypeptide(L)'
;MYLDGSDTAPVSGRAPDILALLGDRSTLARQPAFRIAEADGPADLSAYRRLRRDAFVYEQGLFRGHDLDDRDTDPRTLVLIARGRDGTVVGGVRLGPATDGPDIGWWQGGRLVVAPAVRGSAGVGAALVRAACARAEAEGALRFDATVQTRNEVLFRRLGWRRVRDVTAAGSPHVLMRWPIGRIAAQASAAKAALGPLLDPLATASPGFIGDDGAPVPGTDVVAACDAIVPSMVERAPDWAGWCAVLVNVNDLAAMGAAPVGLLDALGAPDAAHAARVLTGLSRAAQAYGVPVLGGHTQLGVPAALSVTALGRTRHPVPGGGGRPGHAVRLTADLGGTWRPGYRGRQWDSTSHRRADELRTMTGAVAAARPAAAKDVSMAGVAGTLGMLAEASGCRAVLDVAAVPRPREAAMGDWLTCFPGFAMLTADAPGAPPLAAGPAEGAVCGELSAGEGVGLRWPDGDITEAVTSTVTGMGPA
;
A
#
# COMPACT_ATOMS: atom_id res chain seq x y z
N MET A 1 -7.43 37.96 28.13
CA MET A 1 -7.16 39.06 29.07
C MET A 1 -7.15 38.49 30.48
N TYR A 2 -5.96 38.26 31.03
CA TYR A 2 -5.65 38.35 32.45
C TYR A 2 -4.35 39.15 32.53
N LEU A 3 -4.29 40.03 33.54
CA LEU A 3 -3.40 41.16 33.73
C LEU A 3 -2.52 40.89 34.96
N ASP A 4 -1.25 40.56 34.78
CA ASP A 4 -0.18 40.85 35.74
C ASP A 4 1.19 40.50 35.14
N GLY A 5 1.90 41.53 34.67
CA GLY A 5 3.27 41.39 34.19
C GLY A 5 4.23 40.97 35.30
N SER A 6 4.33 39.67 35.56
CA SER A 6 5.43 39.08 36.30
C SER A 6 6.24 38.15 35.40
N ASP A 7 7.52 38.51 35.26
CA ASP A 7 8.54 37.79 34.51
C ASP A 7 8.65 36.33 34.95
N THR A 8 8.68 35.41 33.98
CA THR A 8 9.22 34.06 34.20
C THR A 8 10.61 33.97 33.59
N ALA A 9 11.59 33.83 34.49
CA ALA A 9 12.98 33.49 34.23
C ALA A 9 13.13 32.28 33.27
N PRO A 10 14.29 32.12 32.60
CA PRO A 10 14.46 31.09 31.59
C PRO A 10 14.44 29.70 32.24
N VAL A 11 13.43 28.90 31.91
CA VAL A 11 13.42 27.47 32.25
C VAL A 11 14.44 26.77 31.36
N SER A 12 15.67 26.64 31.86
CA SER A 12 16.61 25.63 31.39
C SER A 12 16.06 24.25 31.74
N GLY A 13 15.20 23.70 30.89
CA GLY A 13 14.44 22.48 31.19
C GLY A 13 15.08 21.22 30.63
N ARG A 14 16.04 20.61 31.35
CA ARG A 14 16.10 19.14 31.36
C ARG A 14 14.84 18.71 32.12
N ALA A 15 13.87 18.11 31.44
CA ALA A 15 12.68 17.59 32.10
C ALA A 15 13.12 16.74 33.31
N PRO A 16 12.67 17.05 34.54
CA PRO A 16 13.07 16.30 35.70
C PRO A 16 12.62 14.84 35.51
N ASP A 17 13.51 13.88 35.76
CA ASP A 17 13.19 12.47 35.66
C ASP A 17 12.19 12.12 36.77
N ILE A 18 10.91 12.13 36.40
CA ILE A 18 9.76 11.89 37.29
C ILE A 18 9.94 10.58 38.08
N LEU A 19 10.63 9.59 37.50
CA LEU A 19 10.90 8.31 38.15
C LEU A 19 11.97 8.41 39.25
N ALA A 20 12.94 9.31 39.09
CA ALA A 20 13.93 9.59 40.13
C ALA A 20 13.33 10.37 41.31
N LEU A 21 12.40 11.28 41.04
CA LEU A 21 11.63 12.03 42.05
C LEU A 21 10.70 11.14 42.88
N LEU A 22 10.18 10.07 42.30
CA LEU A 22 9.26 9.12 42.96
C LEU A 22 9.98 7.98 43.71
N GLY A 23 11.32 7.94 43.70
CA GLY A 23 12.10 6.96 44.48
C GLY A 23 12.02 5.51 44.00
N ASP A 24 11.44 5.25 42.82
CA ASP A 24 11.27 3.89 42.29
C ASP A 24 12.54 3.38 41.60
N ARG A 25 13.50 2.95 42.44
CA ARG A 25 14.76 2.32 42.01
C ARG A 25 14.53 1.08 41.14
N SER A 26 13.39 0.39 41.27
CA SER A 26 13.07 -0.80 40.48
C SER A 26 12.72 -0.46 39.02
N THR A 27 12.13 0.70 38.79
CA THR A 27 11.78 1.19 37.44
C THR A 27 12.98 1.87 36.77
N LEU A 28 13.86 2.53 37.54
CA LEU A 28 15.16 3.00 37.05
C LEU A 28 16.09 1.84 36.63
N ALA A 29 16.07 0.72 37.37
CA ALA A 29 16.78 -0.50 36.99
C ALA A 29 16.22 -1.14 35.71
N ARG A 30 14.90 -1.03 35.47
CA ARG A 30 14.20 -1.54 34.28
C ARG A 30 14.32 -0.67 33.03
N GLN A 31 14.92 0.51 33.10
CA GLN A 31 15.12 1.33 31.89
C GLN A 31 16.02 0.58 30.88
N PRO A 32 15.69 0.61 29.58
CA PRO A 32 16.53 -0.05 28.59
C PRO A 32 17.93 0.57 28.57
N ALA A 33 18.97 -0.23 28.35
CA ALA A 33 20.37 0.22 28.33
C ALA A 33 20.66 1.24 27.22
N PHE A 34 19.81 1.27 26.19
CA PHE A 34 19.86 2.21 25.08
C PHE A 34 18.44 2.46 24.54
N ARG A 35 18.25 3.52 23.78
CA ARG A 35 17.03 3.81 23.02
C ARG A 35 17.38 3.96 21.55
N ILE A 36 16.52 3.46 20.66
CA ILE A 36 16.66 3.69 19.22
C ILE A 36 15.79 4.87 18.84
N ALA A 37 16.38 5.81 18.11
CA ALA A 37 15.68 6.95 17.54
C ALA A 37 16.27 7.27 16.16
N GLU A 38 15.54 8.05 15.38
CA GLU A 38 16.09 8.70 14.19
C GLU A 38 17.14 9.74 14.63
N ALA A 39 18.21 9.90 13.85
CA ALA A 39 19.27 10.85 14.13
C ALA A 39 18.70 12.28 14.10
N ASP A 40 18.85 13.01 15.20
CA ASP A 40 18.33 14.37 15.35
C ASP A 40 19.46 15.38 15.13
N GLY A 41 19.65 15.76 13.87
CA GLY A 41 20.57 16.82 13.46
C GLY A 41 22.04 16.42 13.31
N PRO A 42 22.93 17.41 13.08
CA PRO A 42 24.30 17.17 12.64
C PRO A 42 25.19 16.46 13.66
N ALA A 43 24.91 16.62 14.96
CA ALA A 43 25.70 16.01 16.04
C ALA A 43 25.58 14.49 16.04
N ASP A 44 24.36 13.97 15.86
CA ASP A 44 24.06 12.54 15.79
C ASP A 44 24.66 11.91 14.54
N LEU A 45 24.47 12.56 13.39
CA LEU A 45 25.06 12.12 12.13
C LEU A 45 26.59 12.09 12.21
N SER A 46 27.20 13.08 12.86
CA SER A 46 28.65 13.12 13.06
C SER A 46 29.13 12.01 14.00
N ALA A 47 28.40 11.72 15.07
CA ALA A 47 28.72 10.62 15.98
C ALA A 47 28.59 9.25 15.29
N TYR A 48 27.53 9.04 14.52
CA TYR A 48 27.35 7.85 13.70
C TYR A 48 28.47 7.68 12.66
N ARG A 49 28.84 8.75 11.95
CA ARG A 49 29.95 8.73 10.98
C ARG A 49 31.31 8.44 11.62
N ARG A 50 31.56 8.93 12.85
CA ARG A 50 32.76 8.56 13.62
C ARG A 50 32.80 7.06 13.91
N LEU A 51 31.72 6.49 14.43
CA LEU A 51 31.64 5.04 14.69
C LEU A 51 31.88 4.22 13.41
N ARG A 52 31.30 4.64 12.28
CA ARG A 52 31.52 3.99 10.97
C ARG A 52 32.97 4.04 10.53
N ARG A 53 33.62 5.20 10.64
CA ARG A 53 35.04 5.37 10.29
C ARG A 53 35.90 4.47 11.17
N ASP A 54 35.68 4.48 12.47
CA ASP A 54 36.44 3.66 13.42
C ASP A 54 36.30 2.17 13.09
N ALA A 55 35.07 1.70 12.83
CA ALA A 55 34.82 0.29 12.56
C ALA A 55 35.24 -0.15 11.15
N PHE A 56 34.89 0.59 10.10
CA PHE A 56 35.05 0.14 8.72
C PHE A 56 36.37 0.57 8.08
N VAL A 57 36.93 1.71 8.48
CA VAL A 57 38.20 2.22 7.95
C VAL A 57 39.36 1.73 8.82
N TYR A 58 39.34 2.05 10.11
CA TYR A 58 40.50 1.77 10.99
C TYR A 58 40.55 0.32 11.48
N GLU A 59 39.44 -0.22 12.00
CA GLU A 59 39.41 -1.58 12.55
C GLU A 59 39.41 -2.67 11.47
N GLN A 60 38.58 -2.52 10.44
CA GLN A 60 38.38 -3.56 9.42
C GLN A 60 39.16 -3.35 8.12
N GLY A 61 39.67 -2.14 7.86
CA GLY A 61 40.40 -1.85 6.62
C GLY A 61 39.59 -2.01 5.33
N LEU A 62 38.25 -1.92 5.41
CA LEU A 62 37.36 -2.09 4.23
C LEU A 62 37.45 -0.92 3.27
N PHE A 63 37.71 0.29 3.79
CA PHE A 63 37.79 1.51 3.00
C PHE A 63 39.07 2.27 3.32
N ARG A 64 39.53 3.09 2.36
CA ARG A 64 40.67 3.99 2.54
C ARG A 64 40.17 5.40 2.87
N GLY A 65 40.55 5.95 4.01
CA GLY A 65 40.22 7.32 4.42
C GLY A 65 38.80 7.51 4.96
N HIS A 66 37.76 7.21 4.18
CA HIS A 66 36.35 7.30 4.59
C HIS A 66 35.46 6.21 3.98
N ASP A 67 34.30 5.97 4.58
CA ASP A 67 33.29 5.02 4.09
C ASP A 67 32.02 5.70 3.51
N LEU A 68 32.07 7.02 3.33
CA LEU A 68 30.97 7.81 2.74
C LEU A 68 30.71 7.44 1.28
N ASP A 69 29.44 7.47 0.88
CA ASP A 69 28.98 7.33 -0.50
C ASP A 69 27.74 8.20 -0.77
N ASP A 70 27.23 8.19 -2.00
CA ASP A 70 26.12 9.05 -2.44
C ASP A 70 24.84 8.87 -1.61
N ARG A 71 24.66 7.71 -0.97
CA ARG A 71 23.51 7.46 -0.10
C ARG A 71 23.59 8.26 1.21
N ASP A 72 24.77 8.70 1.63
CA ASP A 72 24.92 9.58 2.80
C ASP A 72 24.49 11.02 2.53
N THR A 73 24.30 11.38 1.26
CA THR A 73 23.85 12.71 0.81
C THR A 73 22.42 12.72 0.27
N ASP A 74 21.81 11.55 0.03
CA ASP A 74 20.42 11.45 -0.39
C ASP A 74 19.49 11.90 0.76
N PRO A 75 18.66 12.93 0.57
CA PRO A 75 17.75 13.43 1.62
C PRO A 75 16.68 12.40 2.04
N ARG A 76 16.48 11.33 1.27
CA ARG A 76 15.57 10.22 1.59
C ARG A 76 16.23 9.16 2.47
N THR A 77 17.55 9.21 2.65
CA THR A 77 18.24 8.30 3.56
C THR A 77 17.96 8.68 5.00
N LEU A 78 17.39 7.73 5.74
CA LEU A 78 17.17 7.82 7.16
C LEU A 78 18.36 7.19 7.90
N VAL A 79 18.70 7.76 9.06
CA VAL A 79 19.70 7.19 9.95
C VAL A 79 19.05 6.93 11.29
N LEU A 80 19.05 5.67 11.72
CA LEU A 80 18.63 5.27 13.05
C LEU A 80 19.87 5.10 13.93
N ILE A 81 19.86 5.71 15.11
CA ILE A 81 20.93 5.62 16.09
C ILE A 81 20.45 4.92 17.36
N ALA A 82 21.37 4.22 18.01
CA ALA A 82 21.19 3.74 19.37
C ALA A 82 21.90 4.69 20.33
N ARG A 83 21.15 5.28 21.26
CA ARG A 83 21.68 6.20 22.27
C ARG A 83 21.72 5.52 23.64
N GLY A 84 22.89 5.51 24.28
CA GLY A 84 23.08 5.04 25.65
C GLY A 84 22.40 5.96 26.67
N ARG A 85 22.34 5.51 27.93
CA ARG A 85 21.73 6.28 29.03
C ARG A 85 22.43 7.62 29.30
N ASP A 86 23.72 7.70 29.00
CA ASP A 86 24.55 8.90 29.10
C ASP A 86 24.35 9.88 27.94
N GLY A 87 23.51 9.53 26.96
CA GLY A 87 23.26 10.32 25.76
C GLY A 87 24.25 10.03 24.62
N THR A 88 25.23 9.15 24.81
CA THR A 88 26.23 8.81 23.80
C THR A 88 25.62 7.95 22.70
N VAL A 89 25.95 8.24 21.44
CA VAL A 89 25.59 7.34 20.32
C VAL A 89 26.51 6.12 20.36
N VAL A 90 25.92 4.95 20.58
CA VAL A 90 26.63 3.66 20.74
C VAL A 90 26.42 2.72 19.55
N GLY A 91 25.64 3.12 18.56
CA GLY A 91 25.46 2.39 17.31
C GLY A 91 24.56 3.14 16.35
N GLY A 92 24.51 2.68 15.11
CA GLY A 92 23.56 3.20 14.13
C GLY A 92 23.50 2.36 12.87
N VAL A 93 22.47 2.61 12.08
CA VAL A 93 22.22 2.01 10.78
C VAL A 93 21.54 3.04 9.89
N ARG A 94 21.88 3.04 8.60
CA ARG A 94 21.16 3.84 7.62
C ARG A 94 20.27 2.95 6.76
N LEU A 95 19.20 3.53 6.25
CA LEU A 95 18.29 2.90 5.31
C LEU A 95 17.65 3.95 4.41
N GLY A 96 17.31 3.57 3.19
CA GLY A 96 16.65 4.45 2.22
C GLY A 96 16.51 3.79 0.86
N PRO A 97 16.05 4.53 -0.17
CA PRO A 97 15.91 4.01 -1.53
C PRO A 97 17.23 3.44 -2.09
N ALA A 98 17.13 2.28 -2.75
CA ALA A 98 18.28 1.56 -3.30
C ALA A 98 18.77 2.11 -4.64
N THR A 99 17.97 2.90 -5.34
CA THR A 99 18.24 3.38 -6.70
C THR A 99 18.24 4.90 -6.78
N ASP A 100 19.00 5.42 -7.74
CA ASP A 100 18.95 6.82 -8.13
C ASP A 100 17.69 7.04 -8.98
N GLY A 101 16.84 8.01 -8.60
CA GLY A 101 15.54 8.25 -9.23
C GLY A 101 14.37 8.15 -8.26
N PRO A 102 13.11 8.05 -8.77
CA PRO A 102 11.91 7.99 -7.93
C PRO A 102 11.96 6.84 -6.91
N ASP A 103 11.44 7.04 -5.71
CA ASP A 103 11.28 5.94 -4.76
C ASP A 103 10.15 5.01 -5.22
N ILE A 104 10.55 3.84 -5.70
CA ILE A 104 9.68 2.75 -6.17
C ILE A 104 9.43 1.69 -5.07
N GLY A 105 9.77 1.96 -3.82
CA GLY A 105 9.62 1.01 -2.72
C GLY A 105 10.72 -0.05 -2.65
N TRP A 106 11.80 0.08 -3.42
CA TRP A 106 13.02 -0.72 -3.22
C TRP A 106 13.99 0.03 -2.31
N TRP A 107 14.12 -0.45 -1.08
CA TRP A 107 14.96 0.11 -0.04
C TRP A 107 16.16 -0.79 0.27
N GLN A 108 17.23 -0.19 0.78
CA GLN A 108 18.43 -0.90 1.22
C GLN A 108 18.85 -0.45 2.63
N GLY A 109 19.13 -1.41 3.50
CA GLY A 109 19.79 -1.19 4.78
C GLY A 109 21.30 -1.30 4.65
N GLY A 110 22.04 -0.41 5.31
CA GLY A 110 23.50 -0.38 5.20
C GLY A 110 24.20 0.28 6.38
N ARG A 111 25.54 0.15 6.40
CA ARG A 111 26.42 0.79 7.38
C ARG A 111 25.98 0.59 8.83
N LEU A 112 25.51 -0.61 9.15
CA LEU A 112 25.20 -1.02 10.53
C LEU A 112 26.51 -1.07 11.33
N VAL A 113 26.60 -0.24 12.37
CA VAL A 113 27.77 -0.19 13.24
C VAL A 113 27.35 -0.14 14.70
N VAL A 114 28.13 -0.80 15.55
CA VAL A 114 27.96 -0.79 17.01
C VAL A 114 29.32 -0.53 17.65
N ALA A 115 29.36 0.37 18.63
CA ALA A 115 30.56 0.71 19.37
C ALA A 115 31.14 -0.55 20.07
N PRO A 116 32.47 -0.77 20.05
CA PRO A 116 33.11 -1.97 20.59
C PRO A 116 32.66 -2.33 22.02
N ALA A 117 32.52 -1.32 22.89
CA ALA A 117 32.17 -1.47 24.30
C ALA A 117 30.80 -2.14 24.56
N VAL A 118 29.89 -2.16 23.57
CA VAL A 118 28.53 -2.70 23.73
C VAL A 118 28.18 -3.80 22.73
N ARG A 119 29.18 -4.32 21.99
CA ARG A 119 28.98 -5.45 21.06
C ARG A 119 28.67 -6.73 21.84
N GLY A 120 27.71 -7.52 21.35
CA GLY A 120 27.39 -8.86 21.88
C GLY A 120 26.57 -8.89 23.18
N SER A 121 26.84 -8.03 24.15
CA SER A 121 26.21 -8.05 25.48
C SER A 121 24.86 -7.34 25.57
N ALA A 122 24.63 -6.31 24.75
CA ALA A 122 23.45 -5.46 24.82
C ALA A 122 22.45 -5.64 23.68
N GLY A 123 22.75 -6.48 22.67
CA GLY A 123 21.82 -6.71 21.55
C GLY A 123 21.55 -5.49 20.66
N VAL A 124 22.37 -4.43 20.75
CA VAL A 124 22.18 -3.16 20.01
C VAL A 124 22.05 -3.38 18.50
N GLY A 125 22.93 -4.18 17.91
CA GLY A 125 22.91 -4.46 16.47
C GLY A 125 21.60 -5.12 16.02
N ALA A 126 21.11 -6.12 16.77
CA ALA A 126 19.84 -6.76 16.50
C ALA A 126 18.65 -5.81 16.64
N ALA A 127 18.68 -4.92 17.64
CA ALA A 127 17.65 -3.92 17.84
C ALA A 127 17.63 -2.88 16.70
N LEU A 128 18.79 -2.42 16.25
CA LEU A 128 18.92 -1.51 15.09
C LEU A 128 18.41 -2.16 13.81
N VAL A 129 18.73 -3.43 13.55
CA VAL A 129 18.20 -4.15 12.38
C VAL A 129 16.68 -4.26 12.44
N ARG A 130 16.11 -4.63 13.59
CA ARG A 130 14.64 -4.69 13.77
C ARG A 130 13.99 -3.32 13.56
N ALA A 131 14.58 -2.27 14.11
CA ALA A 131 14.09 -0.91 13.94
C ALA A 131 14.17 -0.45 12.47
N ALA A 132 15.24 -0.83 11.75
CA ALA A 132 15.37 -0.55 10.32
C ALA A 132 14.30 -1.29 9.49
N CYS A 133 14.03 -2.57 9.78
CA CYS A 133 12.94 -3.31 9.11
C CYS A 133 11.58 -2.63 9.34
N ALA A 134 11.25 -2.32 10.60
CA ALA A 134 9.99 -1.67 10.95
C ALA A 134 9.86 -0.29 10.30
N ARG A 135 10.95 0.49 10.24
CA ARG A 135 10.98 1.78 9.56
C ARG A 135 10.81 1.64 8.05
N ALA A 136 11.53 0.73 7.39
CA ALA A 136 11.37 0.48 5.95
C ALA A 136 9.92 0.13 5.60
N GLU A 137 9.27 -0.73 6.38
CA GLU A 137 7.86 -1.06 6.18
C GLU A 137 6.94 0.15 6.43
N ALA A 138 7.22 0.99 7.43
CA ALA A 138 6.43 2.19 7.71
C ALA A 138 6.53 3.25 6.60
N GLU A 139 7.68 3.36 5.93
CA GLU A 139 7.90 4.25 4.78
C GLU A 139 7.34 3.67 3.47
N GLY A 140 6.71 2.49 3.51
CA GLY A 140 6.07 1.88 2.35
C GLY A 140 7.03 1.16 1.41
N ALA A 141 8.15 0.65 1.93
CA ALA A 141 9.00 -0.27 1.18
C ALA A 141 8.23 -1.56 0.84
N LEU A 142 8.55 -2.12 -0.33
CA LEU A 142 8.02 -3.39 -0.86
C LEU A 142 9.14 -4.41 -1.08
N ARG A 143 10.38 -3.94 -1.20
CA ARG A 143 11.60 -4.75 -1.20
C ARG A 143 12.62 -4.09 -0.30
N PHE A 144 13.14 -4.83 0.67
CA PHE A 144 14.16 -4.32 1.59
C PHE A 144 15.35 -5.28 1.64
N ASP A 145 16.47 -4.82 1.10
CA ASP A 145 17.69 -5.61 0.95
C ASP A 145 18.81 -5.10 1.86
N ALA A 146 19.79 -5.95 2.16
CA ALA A 146 21.01 -5.58 2.83
C ALA A 146 22.20 -6.38 2.29
N THR A 147 23.34 -5.72 2.12
CA THR A 147 24.60 -6.40 1.83
C THR A 147 25.33 -6.65 3.15
N VAL A 148 25.36 -7.91 3.59
CA VAL A 148 25.79 -8.31 4.93
C VAL A 148 27.12 -9.05 4.85
N GLN A 149 28.12 -8.67 5.64
CA GLN A 149 29.37 -9.43 5.73
C GLN A 149 29.08 -10.89 6.11
N THR A 150 29.75 -11.86 5.47
CA THR A 150 29.45 -13.29 5.65
C THR A 150 29.42 -13.73 7.12
N ARG A 151 30.30 -13.20 7.98
CA ARG A 151 30.33 -13.47 9.42
C ARG A 151 29.05 -13.07 10.18
N ASN A 152 28.27 -12.14 9.65
CA ASN A 152 27.04 -11.62 10.26
C ASN A 152 25.76 -12.28 9.70
N GLU A 153 25.87 -13.18 8.71
CA GLU A 153 24.71 -13.83 8.09
C GLU A 153 23.84 -14.56 9.12
N VAL A 154 24.47 -15.28 10.06
CA VAL A 154 23.75 -16.05 11.11
C VAL A 154 22.86 -15.14 11.95
N LEU A 155 23.32 -13.93 12.29
CA LEU A 155 22.52 -12.95 13.02
C LEU A 155 21.28 -12.55 12.20
N PHE A 156 21.47 -12.18 10.93
CA PHE A 156 20.38 -11.74 10.06
C PHE A 156 19.36 -12.86 9.82
N ARG A 157 19.81 -14.10 9.62
CA ARG A 157 18.91 -15.27 9.51
C ARG A 157 18.07 -15.47 10.77
N ARG A 158 18.66 -15.36 11.96
CA ARG A 158 17.93 -15.43 13.24
C ARG A 158 16.91 -14.30 13.40
N LEU A 159 17.16 -13.16 12.77
CA LEU A 159 16.23 -12.01 12.78
C LEU A 159 15.11 -12.15 11.74
N GLY A 160 15.13 -13.16 10.87
CA GLY A 160 14.10 -13.42 9.86
C GLY A 160 14.49 -13.03 8.43
N TRP A 161 15.72 -12.56 8.19
CA TRP A 161 16.21 -12.25 6.85
C TRP A 161 16.54 -13.53 6.06
N ARG A 162 16.25 -13.49 4.76
CA ARG A 162 16.51 -14.58 3.82
C ARG A 162 17.77 -14.30 3.01
N ARG A 163 18.63 -15.32 2.86
CA ARG A 163 19.78 -15.27 1.95
C ARG A 163 19.27 -15.23 0.51
N VAL A 164 19.85 -14.36 -0.33
CA VAL A 164 19.59 -14.29 -1.77
C VAL A 164 20.76 -14.88 -2.55
N ARG A 165 21.95 -14.29 -2.45
CA ARG A 165 23.16 -14.71 -3.18
C ARG A 165 24.43 -14.16 -2.55
N ASP A 166 25.58 -14.74 -2.88
CA ASP A 166 26.89 -14.17 -2.54
C ASP A 166 27.15 -12.90 -3.36
N VAL A 167 27.80 -11.93 -2.73
CA VAL A 167 28.21 -10.67 -3.34
C VAL A 167 29.56 -10.23 -2.78
N THR A 168 30.27 -9.38 -3.50
CA THR A 168 31.49 -8.73 -2.97
C THR A 168 31.19 -7.26 -2.75
N ALA A 169 31.53 -6.75 -1.57
CA ALA A 169 31.44 -5.32 -1.26
C ALA A 169 32.74 -4.86 -0.63
N ALA A 170 33.29 -3.74 -1.12
CA ALA A 170 34.57 -3.20 -0.69
C ALA A 170 35.71 -4.25 -0.69
N GLY A 171 35.77 -5.08 -1.74
CA GLY A 171 36.77 -6.14 -1.90
C GLY A 171 36.63 -7.32 -0.91
N SER A 172 35.57 -7.36 -0.11
CA SER A 172 35.36 -8.39 0.92
C SER A 172 34.12 -9.25 0.66
N PRO A 173 34.11 -10.54 1.05
CA PRO A 173 32.94 -11.41 0.92
C PRO A 173 31.74 -10.91 1.73
N HIS A 174 30.60 -10.83 1.07
CA HIS A 174 29.31 -10.47 1.64
C HIS A 174 28.21 -11.38 1.07
N VAL A 175 27.03 -11.29 1.65
CA VAL A 175 25.82 -11.98 1.23
C VAL A 175 24.74 -10.93 1.05
N LEU A 176 24.08 -10.95 -0.11
CA LEU A 176 22.84 -10.20 -0.31
C LEU A 176 21.73 -10.92 0.46
N MET A 177 21.11 -10.20 1.39
CA MET A 177 20.02 -10.70 2.21
C MET A 177 18.78 -9.83 2.00
N ARG A 178 17.61 -10.44 2.11
CA ARG A 178 16.31 -9.79 1.92
C ARG A 178 15.41 -9.95 3.14
N TRP A 179 14.80 -8.86 3.56
CA TRP A 179 13.73 -8.86 4.54
C TRP A 179 12.41 -9.19 3.86
N PRO A 180 11.64 -10.18 4.34
CA PRO A 180 10.32 -10.47 3.79
C PRO A 180 9.35 -9.35 4.13
N ILE A 181 8.75 -8.73 3.11
CA ILE A 181 7.69 -7.73 3.27
C ILE A 181 6.38 -8.34 2.79
N GLY A 182 5.43 -8.51 3.72
CA GLY A 182 4.17 -9.21 3.48
C GLY A 182 2.95 -8.31 3.23
N ARG A 183 3.14 -6.99 3.07
CA ARG A 183 2.04 -6.01 3.06
C ARG A 183 0.95 -6.30 2.01
N ILE A 184 1.35 -6.58 0.77
CA ILE A 184 0.41 -6.86 -0.33
C ILE A 184 -0.36 -8.15 -0.08
N ALA A 185 0.35 -9.24 0.24
CA ALA A 185 -0.27 -10.53 0.59
C ALA A 185 -1.25 -10.39 1.76
N ALA A 186 -0.88 -9.65 2.81
CA ALA A 186 -1.75 -9.42 3.96
C ALA A 186 -3.02 -8.64 3.59
N GLN A 187 -2.90 -7.58 2.76
CA GLN A 187 -4.05 -6.80 2.29
C GLN A 187 -4.98 -7.64 1.42
N ALA A 188 -4.44 -8.36 0.44
CA ALA A 188 -5.22 -9.23 -0.45
C ALA A 188 -5.93 -10.34 0.33
N SER A 189 -5.23 -11.00 1.24
CA SER A 189 -5.79 -12.06 2.07
C SER A 189 -6.91 -11.56 2.98
N ALA A 190 -6.69 -10.44 3.68
CA ALA A 190 -7.70 -9.83 4.55
C ALA A 190 -8.96 -9.40 3.79
N ALA A 191 -8.82 -8.97 2.54
CA ALA A 191 -9.93 -8.48 1.73
C ALA A 191 -10.70 -9.60 1.01
N LYS A 192 -10.03 -10.65 0.52
CA LYS A 192 -10.60 -11.54 -0.50
C LYS A 192 -10.42 -13.05 -0.27
N ALA A 193 -9.47 -13.50 0.56
CA ALA A 193 -9.14 -14.93 0.67
C ALA A 193 -10.28 -15.82 1.22
N ALA A 194 -11.23 -15.23 1.94
CA ALA A 194 -12.39 -15.97 2.44
C ALA A 194 -13.47 -16.21 1.37
N LEU A 195 -13.41 -15.50 0.23
CA LEU A 195 -14.52 -15.48 -0.73
C LEU A 195 -14.74 -16.82 -1.42
N GLY A 196 -13.70 -17.44 -2.00
CA GLY A 196 -13.83 -18.70 -2.76
C GLY A 196 -14.59 -19.77 -1.98
N PRO A 197 -14.11 -20.17 -0.78
CA PRO A 197 -14.81 -21.17 0.02
C PRO A 197 -16.23 -20.77 0.47
N LEU A 198 -16.49 -19.48 0.71
CA LEU A 198 -17.81 -19.00 1.15
C LEU A 198 -18.82 -18.93 0.00
N LEU A 199 -18.35 -18.63 -1.21
CA LEU A 199 -19.20 -18.42 -2.39
C LEU A 199 -19.32 -19.65 -3.28
N ASP A 200 -18.51 -20.70 -3.07
CA ASP A 200 -18.57 -21.96 -3.81
C ASP A 200 -20.01 -22.55 -3.91
N PRO A 201 -20.82 -22.59 -2.83
CA PRO A 201 -22.21 -23.07 -2.93
C PRO A 201 -23.12 -22.19 -3.81
N LEU A 202 -22.71 -20.95 -4.07
CA LEU A 202 -23.44 -19.96 -4.86
C LEU A 202 -22.86 -19.77 -6.27
N ALA A 203 -21.79 -20.49 -6.64
CA ALA A 203 -21.00 -20.29 -7.86
C ALA A 203 -21.73 -20.68 -9.18
N THR A 204 -23.05 -20.62 -9.21
CA THR A 204 -23.90 -21.20 -10.27
C THR A 204 -24.37 -20.19 -11.33
N ALA A 205 -23.93 -18.92 -11.30
CA ALA A 205 -24.76 -17.85 -11.86
C ALA A 205 -24.28 -17.12 -13.13
N SER A 206 -23.03 -17.21 -13.61
CA SER A 206 -22.63 -16.51 -14.86
C SER A 206 -21.35 -17.07 -15.50
N PRO A 207 -21.46 -18.02 -16.45
CA PRO A 207 -20.30 -18.53 -17.19
C PRO A 207 -19.49 -17.41 -17.85
N GLY A 208 -18.18 -17.38 -17.64
CA GLY A 208 -17.28 -16.35 -18.18
C GLY A 208 -17.15 -15.07 -17.34
N PHE A 209 -17.86 -14.97 -16.21
CA PHE A 209 -17.84 -13.82 -15.30
C PHE A 209 -17.63 -14.23 -13.83
N ILE A 210 -17.09 -15.42 -13.58
CA ILE A 210 -16.77 -15.85 -12.21
C ILE A 210 -15.68 -14.94 -11.66
N GLY A 211 -15.92 -14.40 -10.46
CA GLY A 211 -15.00 -13.49 -9.79
C GLY A 211 -15.07 -12.02 -10.25
N ASP A 212 -16.00 -11.69 -11.13
CA ASP A 212 -16.34 -10.31 -11.45
C ASP A 212 -17.21 -9.70 -10.34
N ASP A 213 -17.06 -8.40 -10.12
CA ASP A 213 -17.78 -7.66 -9.07
C ASP A 213 -19.22 -7.29 -9.52
N GLY A 214 -19.57 -7.62 -10.77
CA GLY A 214 -20.94 -7.61 -11.30
C GLY A 214 -21.22 -8.80 -12.22
N ALA A 215 -22.48 -8.98 -12.60
CA ALA A 215 -22.91 -10.09 -13.44
C ALA A 215 -23.89 -9.64 -14.54
N PRO A 216 -23.75 -10.14 -15.79
CA PRO A 216 -24.77 -9.95 -16.81
C PRO A 216 -26.08 -10.66 -16.42
N VAL A 217 -27.19 -9.95 -16.51
CA VAL A 217 -28.52 -10.51 -16.22
C VAL A 217 -28.99 -11.34 -17.43
N PRO A 218 -29.26 -12.64 -17.27
CA PRO A 218 -29.59 -13.54 -18.38
C PRO A 218 -30.73 -13.04 -19.27
N GLY A 219 -30.55 -13.09 -20.59
CA GLY A 219 -31.56 -12.71 -21.57
C GLY A 219 -31.77 -11.20 -21.74
N THR A 220 -30.93 -10.36 -21.13
CA THR A 220 -31.01 -8.90 -21.20
C THR A 220 -29.65 -8.29 -21.55
N ASP A 221 -29.59 -6.97 -21.75
CA ASP A 221 -28.35 -6.20 -21.83
C ASP A 221 -28.01 -5.51 -20.50
N VAL A 222 -28.58 -5.97 -19.39
CA VAL A 222 -28.37 -5.42 -18.05
C VAL A 222 -27.18 -6.11 -17.38
N VAL A 223 -26.38 -5.32 -16.66
CA VAL A 223 -25.37 -5.79 -15.71
C VAL A 223 -25.81 -5.35 -14.32
N ALA A 224 -25.77 -6.25 -13.35
CA ALA A 224 -26.03 -5.95 -11.95
C ALA A 224 -24.75 -6.08 -11.13
N ALA A 225 -24.42 -5.04 -10.37
CA ALA A 225 -23.34 -5.04 -9.38
C ALA A 225 -23.94 -4.71 -8.01
N CYS A 226 -23.34 -5.24 -6.94
CA CYS A 226 -23.80 -4.98 -5.58
C CYS A 226 -22.61 -4.96 -4.62
N ASP A 227 -22.53 -3.92 -3.80
CA ASP A 227 -21.47 -3.79 -2.81
C ASP A 227 -22.02 -3.42 -1.43
N ALA A 228 -21.33 -3.92 -0.40
CA ALA A 228 -21.59 -3.64 1.00
C ALA A 228 -20.46 -2.79 1.57
N ILE A 229 -20.81 -1.63 2.13
CA ILE A 229 -19.81 -0.69 2.64
C ILE A 229 -19.37 -1.11 4.03
N VAL A 230 -18.04 -1.12 4.23
CA VAL A 230 -17.41 -1.50 5.50
C VAL A 230 -18.10 -0.79 6.67
N PRO A 231 -18.70 -1.51 7.64
CA PRO A 231 -19.54 -0.91 8.68
C PRO A 231 -18.85 0.23 9.44
N SER A 232 -17.56 0.06 9.74
CA SER A 232 -16.81 1.08 10.47
C SER A 232 -16.59 2.40 9.69
N MET A 233 -16.75 2.39 8.36
CA MET A 233 -16.80 3.61 7.54
C MET A 233 -18.19 4.25 7.61
N VAL A 234 -19.25 3.45 7.54
CA VAL A 234 -20.65 3.93 7.69
C VAL A 234 -20.81 4.62 9.05
N GLU A 235 -20.28 4.03 10.11
CA GLU A 235 -20.33 4.59 11.47
C GLU A 235 -19.51 5.90 11.61
N ARG A 236 -18.24 5.88 11.18
CA ARG A 236 -17.29 6.97 11.47
C ARG A 236 -17.34 8.11 10.47
N ALA A 237 -17.69 7.83 9.22
CA ALA A 237 -17.70 8.79 8.12
C ALA A 237 -18.94 8.59 7.21
N PRO A 238 -20.17 8.71 7.72
CA PRO A 238 -21.39 8.35 6.99
C PRO A 238 -21.59 9.09 5.66
N ASP A 239 -21.30 10.40 5.58
CA ASP A 239 -21.34 11.13 4.29
C ASP A 239 -20.36 10.55 3.27
N TRP A 240 -19.18 10.14 3.72
CA TRP A 240 -18.20 9.53 2.86
C TRP A 240 -18.55 8.08 2.48
N ALA A 241 -19.15 7.33 3.41
CA ALA A 241 -19.69 6.01 3.13
C ALA A 241 -20.77 6.06 2.05
N GLY A 242 -21.69 7.02 2.13
CA GLY A 242 -22.69 7.26 1.09
C GLY A 242 -22.07 7.59 -0.26
N TRP A 243 -21.04 8.44 -0.28
CA TRP A 243 -20.29 8.72 -1.51
C TRP A 243 -19.63 7.46 -2.09
N CYS A 244 -18.93 6.70 -1.24
CA CYS A 244 -18.24 5.48 -1.64
C CYS A 244 -19.20 4.42 -2.17
N ALA A 245 -20.43 4.33 -1.63
CA ALA A 245 -21.42 3.37 -2.09
C ALA A 245 -21.81 3.54 -3.56
N VAL A 246 -21.87 4.78 -4.04
CA VAL A 246 -22.06 5.07 -5.47
C VAL A 246 -20.76 4.82 -6.25
N LEU A 247 -19.64 5.29 -5.71
CA LEU A 247 -18.32 5.20 -6.35
C LEU A 247 -17.93 3.77 -6.73
N VAL A 248 -17.99 2.83 -5.77
CA VAL A 248 -17.58 1.43 -5.97
C VAL A 248 -18.47 0.76 -7.02
N ASN A 249 -19.78 0.86 -6.86
CA ASN A 249 -20.75 0.27 -7.78
C ASN A 249 -20.64 0.83 -9.20
N VAL A 250 -20.38 2.13 -9.36
CA VAL A 250 -20.17 2.73 -10.68
C VAL A 250 -18.86 2.25 -11.30
N ASN A 251 -17.81 2.04 -10.51
CA ASN A 251 -16.55 1.47 -10.98
C ASN A 251 -16.73 0.00 -11.38
N ASP A 252 -17.52 -0.81 -10.65
CA ASP A 252 -17.83 -2.20 -11.02
C ASP A 252 -18.52 -2.26 -12.39
N LEU A 253 -19.54 -1.42 -12.60
CA LEU A 253 -20.22 -1.31 -13.90
C LEU A 253 -19.26 -0.84 -15.00
N ALA A 254 -18.41 0.15 -14.71
CA ALA A 254 -17.42 0.65 -15.65
C ALA A 254 -16.42 -0.44 -16.05
N ALA A 255 -15.94 -1.26 -15.11
CA ALA A 255 -15.03 -2.38 -15.38
C ALA A 255 -15.65 -3.41 -16.35
N MET A 256 -16.96 -3.61 -16.29
CA MET A 256 -17.68 -4.48 -17.23
C MET A 256 -18.05 -3.78 -18.54
N GLY A 257 -17.68 -2.51 -18.72
CA GLY A 257 -18.06 -1.70 -19.88
C GLY A 257 -19.56 -1.36 -19.92
N ALA A 258 -20.24 -1.34 -18.77
CA ALA A 258 -21.65 -1.02 -18.64
C ALA A 258 -21.88 0.46 -18.29
N ALA A 259 -22.82 1.09 -19.00
CA ALA A 259 -23.26 2.44 -18.65
C ALA A 259 -24.27 2.37 -17.50
N PRO A 260 -24.05 3.08 -16.37
CA PRO A 260 -25.00 3.07 -15.25
C PRO A 260 -26.38 3.59 -15.64
N VAL A 261 -27.42 2.90 -15.18
CA VAL A 261 -28.83 3.25 -15.40
C VAL A 261 -29.50 3.69 -14.10
N GLY A 262 -29.15 3.08 -12.98
CA GLY A 262 -29.67 3.50 -11.68
C GLY A 262 -29.18 2.66 -10.51
N LEU A 263 -29.50 3.14 -9.31
CA LEU A 263 -29.05 2.60 -8.03
C LEU A 263 -30.24 2.21 -7.15
N LEU A 264 -30.06 1.18 -6.33
CA LEU A 264 -30.94 0.81 -5.22
C LEU A 264 -30.13 0.79 -3.93
N ASP A 265 -30.61 1.41 -2.86
CA ASP A 265 -29.91 1.40 -1.56
C ASP A 265 -30.64 0.60 -0.47
N ALA A 266 -29.89 0.00 0.44
CA ALA A 266 -30.38 -0.59 1.67
C ALA A 266 -29.57 -0.03 2.85
N LEU A 267 -30.21 0.78 3.69
CA LEU A 267 -29.60 1.53 4.78
C LEU A 267 -30.17 1.10 6.14
N GLY A 268 -29.29 0.60 7.01
CA GLY A 268 -29.53 0.51 8.45
C GLY A 268 -28.85 1.67 9.18
N ALA A 269 -29.56 2.31 10.11
CA ALA A 269 -29.00 3.42 10.88
C ALA A 269 -29.51 3.44 12.34
N PRO A 270 -28.70 3.94 13.29
CA PRO A 270 -29.13 4.05 14.69
C PRO A 270 -30.26 5.06 14.86
N ASP A 271 -30.25 6.14 14.09
CA ASP A 271 -31.25 7.20 14.12
C ASP A 271 -31.36 7.94 12.76
N ALA A 272 -32.38 8.78 12.63
CA ALA A 272 -32.65 9.52 11.40
C ALA A 272 -31.54 10.53 11.04
N ALA A 273 -30.83 11.08 12.03
CA ALA A 273 -29.76 12.04 11.79
C ALA A 273 -28.54 11.35 11.17
N HIS A 274 -28.21 10.15 11.63
CA HIS A 274 -27.18 9.31 11.04
C HIS A 274 -27.57 8.90 9.60
N ALA A 275 -28.81 8.42 9.40
CA ALA A 275 -29.31 8.06 8.08
C ALA A 275 -29.22 9.23 7.09
N ALA A 276 -29.64 10.43 7.52
CA ALA A 276 -29.58 11.64 6.69
C ALA A 276 -28.15 11.97 6.23
N ARG A 277 -27.15 11.77 7.08
CA ARG A 277 -25.73 11.98 6.71
C ARG A 277 -25.28 11.00 5.63
N VAL A 278 -25.66 9.72 5.75
CA VAL A 278 -25.35 8.72 4.72
C VAL A 278 -26.01 9.07 3.39
N LEU A 279 -27.32 9.33 3.42
CA LEU A 279 -28.10 9.64 2.22
C LEU A 279 -27.67 10.95 1.55
N THR A 280 -27.19 11.93 2.33
CA THR A 280 -26.61 13.17 1.78
C THR A 280 -25.38 12.87 0.92
N GLY A 281 -24.48 12.03 1.43
CA GLY A 281 -23.28 11.60 0.70
C GLY A 281 -23.61 10.82 -0.57
N LEU A 282 -24.56 9.89 -0.46
CA LEU A 282 -25.05 9.07 -1.58
C LEU A 282 -25.69 9.95 -2.65
N SER A 283 -26.58 10.87 -2.27
CA SER A 283 -27.22 11.82 -3.18
C SER A 283 -26.20 12.71 -3.90
N ARG A 284 -25.20 13.23 -3.18
CA ARG A 284 -24.12 14.04 -3.77
C ARG A 284 -23.33 13.25 -4.82
N ALA A 285 -22.98 12.00 -4.53
CA ALA A 285 -22.26 11.16 -5.49
C ALA A 285 -23.12 10.76 -6.68
N ALA A 286 -24.38 10.36 -6.46
CA ALA A 286 -25.34 10.05 -7.51
C ALA A 286 -25.51 11.22 -8.49
N GLN A 287 -25.61 12.45 -7.99
CA GLN A 287 -25.63 13.66 -8.81
C GLN A 287 -24.32 13.89 -9.57
N ALA A 288 -23.16 13.72 -8.93
CA ALA A 288 -21.86 13.91 -9.56
C ALA A 288 -21.63 12.93 -10.73
N TYR A 289 -21.98 11.65 -10.53
CA TYR A 289 -21.90 10.62 -11.57
C TYR A 289 -23.04 10.67 -12.58
N GLY A 290 -24.10 11.43 -12.30
CA GLY A 290 -25.28 11.52 -13.15
C GLY A 290 -26.10 10.22 -13.19
N VAL A 291 -26.15 9.49 -12.07
CA VAL A 291 -26.85 8.20 -11.96
C VAL A 291 -28.00 8.35 -10.98
N PRO A 292 -29.26 8.09 -11.37
CA PRO A 292 -30.40 8.24 -10.47
C PRO A 292 -30.47 7.12 -9.43
N VAL A 293 -30.94 7.46 -8.23
CA VAL A 293 -31.38 6.47 -7.23
C VAL A 293 -32.82 6.11 -7.55
N LEU A 294 -33.06 4.87 -7.93
CA LEU A 294 -34.37 4.36 -8.37
C LEU A 294 -35.28 4.02 -7.21
N GLY A 295 -34.71 3.71 -6.04
CA GLY A 295 -35.43 3.34 -4.84
C GLY A 295 -34.48 2.81 -3.77
N GLY A 296 -35.04 2.43 -2.62
CA GLY A 296 -34.25 1.87 -1.54
C GLY A 296 -35.09 1.50 -0.32
N HIS A 297 -34.42 1.01 0.72
CA HIS A 297 -35.02 0.67 2.00
C HIS A 297 -34.20 1.26 3.15
N THR A 298 -34.87 1.91 4.10
CA THR A 298 -34.21 2.47 5.29
C THR A 298 -34.83 1.93 6.56
N GLN A 299 -34.00 1.35 7.43
CA GLN A 299 -34.36 0.86 8.75
C GLN A 299 -33.64 1.68 9.83
N LEU A 300 -34.40 2.21 10.79
CA LEU A 300 -33.88 2.98 11.93
C LEU A 300 -33.84 2.12 13.21
N GLY A 301 -33.02 2.53 14.18
CA GLY A 301 -32.87 1.84 15.46
C GLY A 301 -32.02 0.56 15.39
N VAL A 302 -31.17 0.44 14.36
CA VAL A 302 -30.30 -0.72 14.11
C VAL A 302 -28.84 -0.28 13.94
N PRO A 303 -27.85 -1.19 14.04
CA PRO A 303 -26.46 -0.86 13.72
C PRO A 303 -26.31 -0.25 12.32
N ALA A 304 -25.33 0.64 12.16
CA ALA A 304 -25.11 1.31 10.89
C ALA A 304 -24.60 0.32 9.82
N ALA A 305 -25.32 0.23 8.71
CA ALA A 305 -24.99 -0.64 7.59
C ALA A 305 -25.50 -0.02 6.29
N LEU A 306 -24.74 -0.15 5.20
CA LEU A 306 -25.12 0.35 3.89
C LEU A 306 -24.71 -0.66 2.82
N SER A 307 -25.65 -1.01 1.95
CA SER A 307 -25.37 -1.67 0.68
C SER A 307 -26.07 -0.92 -0.44
N VAL A 308 -25.44 -0.92 -1.62
CA VAL A 308 -26.00 -0.35 -2.84
C VAL A 308 -25.86 -1.39 -3.94
N THR A 309 -26.94 -1.55 -4.71
CA THR A 309 -26.97 -2.31 -5.95
C THR A 309 -27.04 -1.33 -7.11
N ALA A 310 -26.16 -1.49 -8.09
CA ALA A 310 -26.22 -0.72 -9.33
C ALA A 310 -26.64 -1.59 -10.51
N LEU A 311 -27.44 -0.97 -11.38
CA LEU A 311 -27.85 -1.54 -12.65
C LEU A 311 -27.22 -0.73 -13.77
N GLY A 312 -26.50 -1.40 -14.66
CA GLY A 312 -25.92 -0.82 -15.86
C GLY A 312 -26.42 -1.53 -17.11
N ARG A 313 -26.14 -0.97 -18.29
CA ARG A 313 -26.43 -1.61 -19.57
C ARG A 313 -25.22 -1.67 -20.49
N THR A 314 -25.03 -2.82 -21.12
CA THR A 314 -24.08 -3.02 -22.22
C THR A 314 -24.48 -4.23 -23.06
N ARG A 315 -24.23 -4.15 -24.36
CA ARG A 315 -24.38 -5.29 -25.28
C ARG A 315 -23.12 -6.15 -25.36
N HIS A 316 -22.01 -5.65 -24.82
CA HIS A 316 -20.70 -6.26 -24.90
C HIS A 316 -20.03 -6.16 -23.53
N PRO A 317 -20.50 -6.95 -22.54
CA PRO A 317 -19.85 -6.98 -21.23
C PRO A 317 -18.40 -7.43 -21.37
N VAL A 318 -17.50 -6.71 -20.72
CA VAL A 318 -16.07 -7.06 -20.61
C VAL A 318 -15.90 -7.94 -19.37
N PRO A 319 -15.35 -9.17 -19.49
CA PRO A 319 -15.11 -10.03 -18.34
C PRO A 319 -13.86 -9.59 -17.58
N GLY A 320 -13.77 -9.88 -16.28
CA GLY A 320 -12.53 -9.76 -15.52
C GLY A 320 -11.53 -10.89 -15.80
N GLY A 321 -11.99 -12.00 -16.38
CA GLY A 321 -11.20 -13.21 -16.66
C GLY A 321 -10.80 -13.46 -18.13
N GLY A 322 -10.93 -12.49 -19.04
CA GLY A 322 -10.62 -12.71 -20.47
C GLY A 322 -9.14 -12.63 -20.86
N GLY A 323 -8.22 -12.54 -19.90
CA GLY A 323 -6.78 -12.42 -20.13
C GLY A 323 -6.12 -13.72 -20.59
N ARG A 324 -4.91 -13.62 -21.15
CA ARG A 324 -4.10 -14.78 -21.58
C ARG A 324 -2.62 -14.52 -21.30
N PRO A 325 -1.79 -15.57 -21.13
CA PRO A 325 -0.34 -15.40 -21.07
C PRO A 325 0.18 -14.62 -22.28
N GLY A 326 1.04 -13.63 -22.05
CA GLY A 326 1.56 -12.70 -23.05
C GLY A 326 0.73 -11.42 -23.23
N HIS A 327 -0.46 -11.31 -22.63
CA HIS A 327 -1.20 -10.05 -22.62
C HIS A 327 -0.48 -9.01 -21.77
N ALA A 328 -0.43 -7.77 -22.27
CA ALA A 328 0.09 -6.63 -21.54
C ALA A 328 -0.94 -6.19 -20.49
N VAL A 329 -0.47 -5.89 -19.28
CA VAL A 329 -1.28 -5.35 -18.18
C VAL A 329 -1.09 -3.84 -18.13
N ARG A 330 -2.20 -3.10 -18.10
CA ARG A 330 -2.22 -1.65 -17.95
C ARG A 330 -2.99 -1.26 -16.70
N LEU A 331 -2.40 -0.36 -15.92
CA LEU A 331 -3.10 0.41 -14.89
C LEU A 331 -3.46 1.77 -15.48
N THR A 332 -4.74 2.13 -15.45
CA THR A 332 -5.22 3.48 -15.72
C THR A 332 -5.85 4.03 -14.46
N ALA A 333 -5.32 5.10 -13.87
CA ALA A 333 -5.74 5.64 -12.59
C ALA A 333 -5.80 7.17 -12.60
N ASP A 334 -6.77 7.73 -11.86
CA ASP A 334 -6.82 9.17 -11.65
C ASP A 334 -5.86 9.58 -10.50
N LEU A 335 -4.72 10.15 -10.91
CA LEU A 335 -3.66 10.56 -9.99
C LEU A 335 -3.89 11.97 -9.40
N GLY A 336 -4.83 12.75 -9.93
CA GLY A 336 -5.05 14.14 -9.53
C GLY A 336 -5.99 14.29 -8.34
N GLY A 337 -5.66 13.61 -7.23
CA GLY A 337 -6.44 13.55 -6.00
C GLY A 337 -5.63 13.83 -4.74
N THR A 338 -6.11 13.34 -3.59
CA THR A 338 -5.40 13.45 -2.31
C THR A 338 -5.78 12.28 -1.39
N TRP A 339 -4.95 12.02 -0.38
CA TRP A 339 -5.30 11.07 0.68
C TRP A 339 -6.50 11.58 1.48
N ARG A 340 -7.54 10.75 1.60
CA ARG A 340 -8.73 11.09 2.38
C ARG A 340 -8.34 11.30 3.86
N PRO A 341 -8.77 12.39 4.52
CA PRO A 341 -8.48 12.63 5.94
C PRO A 341 -8.92 11.44 6.81
N GLY A 342 -8.03 10.94 7.67
CA GLY A 342 -8.27 9.74 8.51
C GLY A 342 -8.02 8.39 7.81
N TYR A 343 -7.76 8.41 6.50
CA TYR A 343 -7.52 7.21 5.67
C TYR A 343 -6.23 7.31 4.83
N ARG A 344 -5.24 8.09 5.28
CA ARG A 344 -3.93 8.20 4.61
C ARG A 344 -3.30 6.82 4.40
N GLY A 345 -2.80 6.58 3.20
CA GLY A 345 -2.23 5.29 2.77
C GLY A 345 -3.26 4.21 2.46
N ARG A 346 -4.56 4.46 2.71
CA ARG A 346 -5.65 3.49 2.50
C ARG A 346 -6.67 3.92 1.46
N GLN A 347 -6.94 5.22 1.33
CA GLN A 347 -7.93 5.72 0.39
C GLN A 347 -7.48 7.01 -0.29
N TRP A 348 -7.34 6.94 -1.61
CA TRP A 348 -7.00 8.07 -2.47
C TRP A 348 -8.28 8.65 -3.08
N ASP A 349 -8.69 9.84 -2.64
CA ASP A 349 -9.86 10.53 -3.16
C ASP A 349 -9.47 11.35 -4.39
N SER A 350 -9.75 10.78 -5.56
CA SER A 350 -9.56 11.44 -6.85
C SER A 350 -10.86 11.92 -7.48
N THR A 351 -12.02 11.56 -6.93
CA THR A 351 -13.31 11.71 -7.62
C THR A 351 -14.24 12.74 -7.00
N SER A 352 -14.10 13.08 -5.71
CA SER A 352 -15.07 13.96 -5.02
C SER A 352 -15.07 15.41 -5.47
N HIS A 353 -14.00 15.86 -6.13
CA HIS A 353 -13.84 17.21 -6.69
C HIS A 353 -13.90 17.23 -8.23
N ARG A 354 -14.12 16.09 -8.90
CA ARG A 354 -14.15 16.01 -10.36
C ARG A 354 -15.45 16.54 -10.94
N ARG A 355 -15.36 17.08 -12.16
CA ARG A 355 -16.57 17.47 -12.90
C ARG A 355 -17.30 16.25 -13.44
N ALA A 356 -18.60 16.38 -13.63
CA ALA A 356 -19.43 15.28 -14.12
C ALA A 356 -19.02 14.79 -15.53
N ASP A 357 -18.51 15.66 -16.41
CA ASP A 357 -17.99 15.26 -17.72
C ASP A 357 -16.71 14.42 -17.62
N GLU A 358 -15.84 14.74 -16.67
CA GLU A 358 -14.61 13.97 -16.41
C GLU A 358 -14.93 12.59 -15.85
N LEU A 359 -15.83 12.52 -14.86
CA LEU A 359 -16.29 11.25 -14.28
C LEU A 359 -16.92 10.35 -15.35
N ARG A 360 -17.80 10.89 -16.22
CA ARG A 360 -18.39 10.13 -17.32
C ARG A 360 -17.36 9.63 -18.34
N THR A 361 -16.32 10.43 -18.61
CA THR A 361 -15.25 10.03 -19.53
C THR A 361 -14.44 8.87 -18.93
N MET A 362 -14.11 8.95 -17.65
CA MET A 362 -13.41 7.88 -16.93
C MET A 362 -14.24 6.58 -16.90
N THR A 363 -15.51 6.64 -16.50
CA THR A 363 -16.36 5.44 -16.37
C THR A 363 -16.76 4.84 -17.72
N GLY A 364 -16.73 5.61 -18.81
CA GLY A 364 -16.97 5.10 -20.17
C GLY A 364 -15.74 4.48 -20.86
N ALA A 365 -14.54 4.61 -20.28
CA ALA A 365 -13.29 4.30 -20.98
C ALA A 365 -13.14 2.82 -21.35
N VAL A 366 -13.56 1.91 -20.47
CA VAL A 366 -13.50 0.45 -20.72
C VAL A 366 -14.49 0.05 -21.80
N ALA A 367 -15.71 0.60 -21.80
CA ALA A 367 -16.72 0.33 -22.82
C ALA A 367 -16.27 0.75 -24.22
N ALA A 368 -15.48 1.82 -24.32
CA ALA A 368 -14.89 2.31 -25.56
C ALA A 368 -13.70 1.45 -26.03
N ALA A 369 -12.82 1.04 -25.12
CA ALA A 369 -11.61 0.28 -25.44
C ALA A 369 -11.86 -1.22 -25.67
N ARG A 370 -12.80 -1.82 -24.94
CA ARG A 370 -13.16 -3.24 -24.96
C ARG A 370 -11.92 -4.17 -24.85
N PRO A 371 -11.12 -4.05 -23.78
CA PRO A 371 -9.98 -4.92 -23.57
C PRO A 371 -10.43 -6.37 -23.40
N ALA A 372 -9.50 -7.31 -23.53
CA ALA A 372 -9.80 -8.73 -23.29
C ALA A 372 -10.24 -8.98 -21.85
N ALA A 373 -9.63 -8.30 -20.86
CA ALA A 373 -10.09 -8.31 -19.47
C ALA A 373 -10.02 -6.93 -18.82
N ALA A 374 -10.91 -6.67 -17.87
CA ALA A 374 -10.88 -5.47 -17.04
C ALA A 374 -11.41 -5.71 -15.62
N LYS A 375 -10.78 -5.08 -14.63
CA LYS A 375 -11.27 -4.98 -13.24
C LYS A 375 -10.98 -3.60 -12.68
N ASP A 376 -11.88 -3.05 -11.88
CA ASP A 376 -11.59 -1.86 -11.08
C ASP A 376 -10.71 -2.22 -9.88
N VAL A 377 -9.90 -1.27 -9.42
CA VAL A 377 -9.03 -1.50 -8.25
C VAL A 377 -9.85 -1.35 -6.96
N SER A 378 -10.13 -2.47 -6.32
CA SER A 378 -10.91 -2.56 -5.08
C SER A 378 -10.03 -2.56 -3.83
N MET A 379 -10.61 -2.91 -2.66
CA MET A 379 -9.93 -2.93 -1.36
C MET A 379 -8.71 -3.86 -1.27
N ALA A 380 -8.54 -4.79 -2.22
CA ALA A 380 -7.33 -5.60 -2.32
C ALA A 380 -6.09 -4.79 -2.78
N GLY A 381 -6.31 -3.55 -3.24
CA GLY A 381 -5.30 -2.67 -3.81
C GLY A 381 -4.88 -3.10 -5.21
N VAL A 382 -4.05 -2.29 -5.87
CA VAL A 382 -3.62 -2.53 -7.27
C VAL A 382 -3.07 -3.94 -7.46
N ALA A 383 -2.15 -4.37 -6.60
CA ALA A 383 -1.51 -5.67 -6.77
C ALA A 383 -2.46 -6.84 -6.44
N GLY A 384 -3.32 -6.68 -5.43
CA GLY A 384 -4.32 -7.69 -5.08
C GLY A 384 -5.40 -7.84 -6.16
N THR A 385 -5.94 -6.75 -6.68
CA THR A 385 -6.90 -6.76 -7.80
C THR A 385 -6.27 -7.34 -9.06
N LEU A 386 -5.00 -7.03 -9.35
CA LEU A 386 -4.30 -7.67 -10.47
C LEU A 386 -4.24 -9.20 -10.30
N GLY A 387 -4.02 -9.67 -9.08
CA GLY A 387 -4.11 -11.10 -8.76
C GLY A 387 -5.51 -11.68 -8.98
N MET A 388 -6.58 -10.93 -8.67
CA MET A 388 -7.96 -11.35 -8.99
C MET A 388 -8.20 -11.46 -10.50
N LEU A 389 -7.74 -10.47 -11.28
CA LEU A 389 -7.84 -10.48 -12.75
C LEU A 389 -7.05 -11.67 -13.33
N ALA A 390 -5.84 -11.90 -12.83
CA ALA A 390 -4.99 -12.99 -13.28
C ALA A 390 -5.60 -14.36 -12.92
N GLU A 391 -6.11 -14.51 -11.70
CA GLU A 391 -6.81 -15.71 -11.25
C GLU A 391 -8.03 -16.04 -12.12
N ALA A 392 -8.92 -15.06 -12.36
CA ALA A 392 -10.08 -15.23 -13.24
C ALA A 392 -9.66 -15.57 -14.68
N SER A 393 -8.48 -15.09 -15.10
CA SER A 393 -7.88 -15.40 -16.41
C SER A 393 -7.08 -16.73 -16.44
N GLY A 394 -7.01 -17.48 -15.34
CA GLY A 394 -6.17 -18.69 -15.25
C GLY A 394 -4.68 -18.44 -15.45
N CYS A 395 -4.20 -17.25 -15.04
CA CYS A 395 -2.85 -16.75 -15.27
C CYS A 395 -2.15 -16.34 -13.97
N ARG A 396 -0.84 -16.15 -14.07
CA ARG A 396 -0.02 -15.33 -13.17
C ARG A 396 0.08 -13.92 -13.72
N ALA A 397 0.24 -12.92 -12.86
CA ALA A 397 0.64 -11.58 -13.28
C ALA A 397 2.04 -11.20 -12.80
N VAL A 398 2.74 -10.39 -13.59
CA VAL A 398 3.98 -9.73 -13.18
C VAL A 398 3.84 -8.23 -13.42
N LEU A 399 4.08 -7.43 -12.37
CA LEU A 399 4.01 -5.98 -12.40
C LEU A 399 5.42 -5.37 -12.44
N ASP A 400 5.70 -4.53 -13.42
CA ASP A 400 6.91 -3.72 -13.51
C ASP A 400 6.81 -2.51 -12.59
N VAL A 401 7.41 -2.60 -11.39
CA VAL A 401 7.17 -1.63 -10.30
C VAL A 401 7.52 -0.19 -10.71
N ALA A 402 8.58 -0.02 -11.50
CA ALA A 402 9.02 1.30 -11.96
C ALA A 402 8.11 1.93 -13.04
N ALA A 403 7.26 1.13 -13.69
CA ALA A 403 6.33 1.58 -14.73
C ALA A 403 4.93 1.89 -14.19
N VAL A 404 4.64 1.60 -12.92
CA VAL A 404 3.33 1.84 -12.31
C VAL A 404 3.09 3.35 -12.18
N PRO A 405 2.02 3.90 -12.79
CA PRO A 405 1.62 5.29 -12.61
C PRO A 405 1.14 5.48 -11.17
N ARG A 406 1.58 6.57 -10.52
CA ARG A 406 1.36 6.80 -9.08
C ARG A 406 1.37 8.30 -8.75
N PRO A 407 0.54 8.78 -7.80
CA PRO A 407 0.64 10.15 -7.29
C PRO A 407 2.02 10.43 -6.69
N ARG A 408 2.57 11.64 -6.90
CA ARG A 408 3.94 11.96 -6.48
C ARG A 408 4.16 11.83 -4.97
N GLU A 409 3.17 12.18 -4.16
CA GLU A 409 3.26 12.09 -2.68
C GLU A 409 2.97 10.70 -2.10
N ALA A 410 2.46 9.74 -2.88
CA ALA A 410 2.09 8.43 -2.37
C ALA A 410 3.34 7.54 -2.28
N ALA A 411 3.62 6.89 -1.14
CA ALA A 411 4.63 5.83 -1.10
C ALA A 411 4.21 4.64 -1.98
N MET A 412 5.15 3.91 -2.58
CA MET A 412 4.80 2.84 -3.52
C MET A 412 4.01 1.73 -2.82
N GLY A 413 4.43 1.33 -1.62
CA GLY A 413 3.72 0.34 -0.83
C GLY A 413 2.33 0.79 -0.39
N ASP A 414 2.09 2.08 -0.21
CA ASP A 414 0.74 2.60 0.09
C ASP A 414 -0.11 2.53 -1.18
N TRP A 415 0.40 3.02 -2.31
CA TRP A 415 -0.33 3.04 -3.58
C TRP A 415 -0.74 1.65 -4.05
N LEU A 416 0.15 0.66 -3.98
CA LEU A 416 -0.19 -0.72 -4.40
C LEU A 416 -1.19 -1.43 -3.50
N THR A 417 -1.52 -0.87 -2.32
CA THR A 417 -2.42 -1.49 -1.33
C THR A 417 -3.61 -0.62 -0.91
N CYS A 418 -3.71 0.60 -1.44
CA CYS A 418 -4.82 1.50 -1.16
C CYS A 418 -6.00 1.25 -2.11
N PHE A 419 -7.16 1.76 -1.74
CA PHE A 419 -8.33 1.92 -2.62
C PHE A 419 -8.25 3.29 -3.33
N PRO A 420 -8.00 3.33 -4.65
CA PRO A 420 -8.05 4.57 -5.43
C PRO A 420 -9.48 4.93 -5.82
N GLY A 421 -9.78 6.23 -5.88
CA GLY A 421 -11.10 6.72 -6.27
C GLY A 421 -11.51 6.24 -7.67
N PHE A 422 -10.58 6.33 -8.63
CA PHE A 422 -10.75 5.71 -9.95
C PHE A 422 -9.44 5.05 -10.36
N ALA A 423 -9.45 3.73 -10.53
CA ALA A 423 -8.42 3.01 -11.25
C ALA A 423 -8.97 1.72 -11.86
N MET A 424 -8.49 1.41 -13.06
CA MET A 424 -8.85 0.23 -13.84
C MET A 424 -7.58 -0.53 -14.21
N LEU A 425 -7.57 -1.83 -13.92
CA LEU A 425 -6.61 -2.78 -14.47
C LEU A 425 -7.22 -3.42 -15.70
N THR A 426 -6.46 -3.43 -16.78
CA THR A 426 -6.88 -4.05 -18.04
C THR A 426 -5.78 -4.95 -18.57
N ALA A 427 -6.17 -6.05 -19.22
CA ALA A 427 -5.24 -6.95 -19.90
C ALA A 427 -5.69 -7.18 -21.34
N ASP A 428 -4.77 -7.04 -22.29
CA ASP A 428 -5.03 -7.23 -23.72
C ASP A 428 -3.75 -7.57 -24.49
N ALA A 429 -3.88 -7.92 -25.76
CA ALA A 429 -2.75 -8.16 -26.65
C ALA A 429 -1.77 -6.95 -26.64
N PRO A 430 -0.45 -7.19 -26.69
CA PRO A 430 0.53 -6.11 -26.78
C PRO A 430 0.23 -5.17 -27.95
N GLY A 431 0.32 -3.86 -27.71
CA GLY A 431 0.01 -2.83 -28.71
C GLY A 431 -1.47 -2.41 -28.75
N ALA A 432 -2.34 -2.99 -27.92
CA ALA A 432 -3.71 -2.50 -27.74
C ALA A 432 -3.73 -1.01 -27.34
N PRO A 433 -4.71 -0.23 -27.85
CA PRO A 433 -4.78 1.20 -27.61
C PRO A 433 -4.97 1.50 -26.11
N PRO A 434 -4.45 2.65 -25.62
CA PRO A 434 -4.68 3.06 -24.24
C PRO A 434 -6.16 3.39 -24.00
N LEU A 435 -6.60 3.23 -22.75
CA LEU A 435 -7.92 3.69 -22.31
C LEU A 435 -7.95 5.22 -22.32
N ALA A 436 -8.80 5.81 -23.16
CA ALA A 436 -9.03 7.25 -23.21
C ALA A 436 -9.90 7.72 -22.05
N ALA A 437 -9.35 7.70 -20.83
CA ALA A 437 -10.06 7.98 -19.58
C ALA A 437 -9.96 9.44 -19.11
N GLY A 438 -9.88 10.39 -20.05
CA GLY A 438 -9.87 11.83 -19.74
C GLY A 438 -8.70 12.24 -18.82
N PRO A 439 -8.96 12.72 -17.59
CA PRO A 439 -7.90 13.15 -16.67
C PRO A 439 -7.09 12.01 -16.05
N ALA A 440 -7.55 10.76 -16.16
CA ALA A 440 -6.81 9.61 -15.64
C ALA A 440 -5.59 9.29 -16.51
N GLU A 441 -4.49 8.90 -15.87
CA GLU A 441 -3.24 8.53 -16.52
C GLU A 441 -3.12 7.01 -16.59
N GLY A 442 -2.64 6.49 -17.72
CA GLY A 442 -2.52 5.05 -17.91
C GLY A 442 -1.18 4.63 -18.50
N ALA A 443 -0.59 3.56 -17.96
CA ALA A 443 0.66 2.99 -18.46
C ALA A 443 0.58 1.46 -18.50
N VAL A 444 1.21 0.86 -19.53
CA VAL A 444 1.50 -0.57 -19.49
C VAL A 444 2.56 -0.78 -18.43
N CYS A 445 2.23 -1.59 -17.42
CA CYS A 445 3.05 -1.75 -16.23
C CYS A 445 3.18 -3.21 -15.81
N GLY A 446 2.92 -4.15 -16.73
CA GLY A 446 3.09 -5.56 -16.44
C GLY A 446 2.61 -6.45 -17.58
N GLU A 447 2.52 -7.74 -17.27
CA GLU A 447 2.05 -8.76 -18.20
C GLU A 447 1.37 -9.92 -17.45
N LEU A 448 0.52 -10.63 -18.17
CA LEU A 448 0.05 -11.94 -17.76
C LEU A 448 1.01 -13.02 -18.27
N SER A 449 1.24 -14.05 -17.45
CA SER A 449 2.14 -15.17 -17.73
C SER A 449 1.51 -16.49 -17.25
N ALA A 450 2.10 -17.62 -17.60
CA ALA A 450 1.63 -18.91 -17.12
C ALA A 450 1.91 -19.08 -15.62
N GLY A 451 0.96 -19.69 -14.89
CA GLY A 451 1.07 -19.97 -13.45
C GLY A 451 -0.03 -19.29 -12.64
N GLU A 452 0.25 -19.02 -11.37
CA GLU A 452 -0.63 -18.30 -10.44
C GLU A 452 0.14 -17.24 -9.64
N GLY A 453 -0.60 -16.34 -8.98
CA GLY A 453 -0.04 -15.31 -8.11
C GLY A 453 0.38 -14.02 -8.82
N VAL A 454 1.08 -13.16 -8.08
CA VAL A 454 1.52 -11.83 -8.52
C VAL A 454 2.98 -11.61 -8.15
N GLY A 455 3.82 -11.43 -9.17
CA GLY A 455 5.22 -11.04 -9.05
C GLY A 455 5.41 -9.53 -9.23
N LEU A 456 6.43 -8.98 -8.57
CA LEU A 456 6.91 -7.61 -8.77
C LEU A 456 8.28 -7.65 -9.43
N ARG A 457 8.38 -7.17 -10.67
CA ARG A 457 9.65 -7.06 -11.40
C ARG A 457 10.32 -5.73 -11.06
N TRP A 458 11.58 -5.84 -10.65
CA TRP A 458 12.42 -4.72 -10.24
C TRP A 458 13.37 -4.31 -11.37
N PRO A 459 13.93 -3.09 -11.34
CA PRO A 459 14.87 -2.62 -12.37
C PRO A 459 16.13 -3.47 -12.54
N ASP A 460 16.52 -4.27 -11.53
CA ASP A 460 17.63 -5.21 -11.62
C ASP A 460 17.26 -6.56 -12.25
N GLY A 461 16.03 -6.70 -12.74
CA GLY A 461 15.50 -7.92 -13.36
C GLY A 461 15.01 -8.98 -12.37
N ASP A 462 15.21 -8.77 -11.07
CA ASP A 462 14.71 -9.68 -10.04
C ASP A 462 13.18 -9.59 -9.93
N ILE A 463 12.52 -10.70 -9.60
CA ILE A 463 11.08 -10.77 -9.37
C ILE A 463 10.83 -11.25 -7.95
N THR A 464 10.15 -10.42 -7.16
CA THR A 464 9.70 -10.81 -5.82
C THR A 464 8.22 -11.18 -5.84
N GLU A 465 7.84 -12.30 -5.22
CA GLU A 465 6.42 -12.66 -5.08
C GLU A 465 5.72 -11.74 -4.08
N ALA A 466 4.69 -11.03 -4.55
CA ALA A 466 3.80 -10.23 -3.72
C ALA A 466 2.57 -11.02 -3.25
N VAL A 467 2.07 -11.93 -4.09
CA VAL A 467 1.05 -12.92 -3.76
C VAL A 467 1.48 -14.25 -4.37
N THR A 468 1.56 -15.32 -3.58
CA THR A 468 2.11 -16.61 -4.02
C THR A 468 1.07 -17.59 -4.57
N SER A 469 -0.21 -17.28 -4.45
CA SER A 469 -1.34 -18.14 -4.84
C SER A 469 -2.49 -17.29 -5.40
N THR A 470 -3.65 -17.90 -5.60
CA THR A 470 -4.91 -17.21 -5.85
C THR A 470 -5.25 -16.19 -4.75
N VAL A 471 -5.95 -15.12 -5.13
CA VAL A 471 -6.36 -14.02 -4.24
C VAL A 471 -7.72 -14.31 -3.62
N THR A 472 -8.65 -14.81 -4.43
CA THR A 472 -10.03 -15.07 -4.01
C THR A 472 -10.28 -16.55 -3.73
N GLY A 473 -9.62 -17.44 -4.49
CA GLY A 473 -9.90 -18.87 -4.48
C GLY A 473 -11.14 -19.26 -5.27
N MET A 474 -11.71 -18.36 -6.08
CA MET A 474 -12.86 -18.65 -6.96
C MET A 474 -12.43 -19.33 -8.26
N GLY A 475 -11.15 -19.22 -8.64
CA GLY A 475 -10.61 -19.87 -9.83
C GLY A 475 -10.93 -19.13 -11.14
N PRO A 476 -10.63 -19.77 -12.29
CA PRO A 476 -10.83 -19.17 -13.61
C PRO A 476 -12.31 -19.04 -13.98
N ALA A 477 -12.63 -18.04 -14.80
CA ALA A 477 -13.98 -17.65 -15.21
C ALA A 477 -14.60 -18.48 -16.34
#